data_AF-A0A1F3BFK8-F1
#
_entry.id   AF-A0A1F3BFK8-F1
#
_cell.length_a   1.000
_cell.length_b   1.000
_cell.length_c   1.000
_cell.angle_alpha   90.00
_cell.angle_beta   90.00
_cell.angle_gamma   90.00
#
_symmetry.space_group_name_H-M   'P 1'
#
loop_
_entity.id
_entity.type
_entity.pdbx_description
1 polymer ?
#
loop_
_entity_poly.entity_id
_entity_poly.type
_entity_poly.pdbx_seq_one_letter_code
_entity_poly.pdbx_strand_id
1 'polypeptide(L)'
;MEHVTCNMKVAQTELTETEYRLLQEYAKKKKLTLKEILRQGAMRIALEDEIQRDDPVFTEAPVAKASGKRERTSVEHDKYLYGLSK
;
A
#
# COMPACT_ATOMS: atom_id res chain seq x y z
N MET A 1 31.85 -14.21 -6.55
CA MET A 1 31.23 -13.08 -7.29
C MET A 1 29.74 -13.37 -7.36
N GLU A 2 28.95 -12.70 -6.53
CA GLU A 2 27.50 -12.83 -6.57
C GLU A 2 27.00 -12.11 -7.83
N HIS A 3 26.40 -12.87 -8.75
CA HIS A 3 25.71 -12.31 -9.89
C HIS A 3 24.40 -11.69 -9.39
N VAL A 4 24.40 -10.38 -9.19
CA VAL A 4 23.14 -9.64 -8.98
C VAL A 4 22.38 -9.66 -10.31
N THR A 5 21.53 -10.66 -10.49
CA THR A 5 20.55 -10.68 -11.57
C THR A 5 19.46 -9.68 -11.24
N CYS A 6 19.57 -8.47 -11.78
CA CYS A 6 18.49 -7.49 -11.72
C CYS A 6 17.32 -7.98 -12.59
N ASN A 7 16.42 -8.76 -11.96
CA ASN A 7 15.24 -9.34 -12.60
C ASN A 7 14.18 -8.24 -12.84
N MET A 8 14.44 -7.38 -13.82
CA MET A 8 13.59 -6.23 -14.14
C MET A 8 12.24 -6.72 -14.69
N LYS A 9 11.14 -6.26 -14.07
CA LYS A 9 9.77 -6.51 -14.55
C LYS A 9 9.27 -5.29 -15.31
N VAL A 10 8.49 -5.52 -16.36
CA VAL A 10 7.84 -4.48 -17.16
C VAL A 10 6.38 -4.41 -16.78
N ALA A 11 5.93 -3.22 -16.38
CA ALA A 11 4.51 -2.90 -16.25
C ALA A 11 4.05 -2.20 -17.54
N GLN A 12 2.96 -2.69 -18.13
CA GLN A 12 2.34 -2.12 -19.33
C GLN A 12 0.95 -1.62 -18.97
N THR A 13 0.60 -0.44 -19.47
CA THR A 13 -0.69 0.19 -19.27
C THR A 13 -1.12 0.87 -20.56
N GLU A 14 -2.41 0.86 -20.84
CA GLU A 14 -2.98 1.62 -21.95
C GLU A 14 -3.30 3.04 -21.47
N LEU A 15 -3.02 4.02 -22.32
CA LEU A 15 -3.33 5.43 -22.08
C LEU A 15 -4.20 5.92 -23.22
N THR A 16 -5.21 6.72 -22.90
CA THR A 16 -5.94 7.47 -23.91
C THR A 16 -5.02 8.51 -24.56
N GLU A 17 -5.37 8.96 -25.76
CA GLU A 17 -4.58 9.99 -26.46
C GLU A 17 -4.46 11.29 -25.65
N THR A 18 -5.52 11.66 -24.92
CA THR A 18 -5.55 12.84 -24.05
C THR A 18 -4.57 12.71 -22.88
N GLU A 19 -4.57 11.57 -22.19
CA GLU A 19 -3.64 11.30 -21.08
C GLU A 19 -2.19 11.27 -21.57
N TYR A 20 -1.94 10.64 -22.72
CA TYR A 20 -0.62 10.61 -23.33
C TYR A 20 -0.10 12.02 -23.62
N ARG A 21 -0.91 12.87 -24.28
CA ARG A 21 -0.53 14.26 -24.58
C ARG A 21 -0.26 15.07 -23.31
N LEU A 22 -1.11 14.92 -22.29
CA LEU A 22 -0.94 15.60 -21.00
C LEU A 22 0.40 15.23 -20.35
N LEU A 23 0.69 13.92 -20.27
CA LEU A 23 1.93 13.43 -19.68
C LEU A 23 3.16 13.83 -20.51
N GLN A 24 3.03 13.88 -21.83
CA GLN A 24 4.10 14.31 -22.72
C GLN A 24 4.45 15.80 -22.53
N GLU A 25 3.44 16.67 -22.41
CA GLU A 25 3.66 18.09 -22.11
C GLU A 25 4.30 18.29 -20.72
N TYR A 26 3.87 17.51 -19.73
CA TYR A 26 4.48 17.50 -18.41
C TYR A 26 5.95 17.05 -18.46
N ALA A 27 6.26 16.05 -19.28
CA ALA A 27 7.61 15.54 -19.53
C ALA A 27 8.54 16.57 -20.15
N LYS A 28 8.06 17.28 -21.18
CA LYS A 28 8.80 18.37 -21.82
C LYS A 28 9.14 19.47 -20.81
N LYS A 29 8.17 19.89 -19.98
CA LYS A 29 8.39 20.94 -18.96
C LYS A 29 9.47 20.55 -17.94
N LYS A 30 9.55 19.27 -17.58
CA LYS A 30 10.53 18.75 -16.62
C LYS A 30 11.84 18.26 -17.23
N LYS A 31 11.97 18.28 -18.57
CA LYS A 31 13.10 17.68 -19.31
C LYS A 31 13.35 16.21 -18.94
N LEU A 32 12.28 15.48 -18.64
CA LEU A 32 12.32 14.06 -18.30
C LEU A 32 11.66 13.24 -19.41
N THR A 33 11.98 11.96 -19.47
CA THR A 33 11.27 11.02 -20.34
C THR A 33 9.93 10.61 -19.72
N LEU A 34 8.99 10.18 -20.57
CA LEU A 34 7.68 9.69 -20.12
C LEU A 34 7.83 8.49 -19.16
N LYS A 35 8.81 7.61 -19.40
CA LYS A 35 9.10 6.45 -18.55
C LYS A 35 9.57 6.86 -17.15
N GLU A 36 10.42 7.87 -17.06
CA GLU A 36 10.92 8.37 -15.77
C GLU A 36 9.81 9.01 -14.96
N ILE A 37 8.93 9.78 -15.60
CA ILE A 37 7.78 10.39 -14.93
C ILE A 37 6.80 9.34 -14.43
N LEU A 38 6.47 8.35 -15.26
CA LEU A 38 5.59 7.25 -14.84
C LEU A 38 6.21 6.46 -13.68
N ARG A 39 7.52 6.18 -13.76
CA ARG A 39 8.24 5.50 -12.67
C ARG A 39 8.24 6.33 -11.39
N GLN A 40 8.53 7.63 -11.46
CA GLN A 40 8.53 8.53 -10.31
C GLN A 40 7.12 8.72 -9.73
N GLY A 41 6.10 8.84 -10.57
CA GLY A 41 4.71 8.97 -10.15
C GLY A 41 4.22 7.71 -9.44
N ALA A 42 4.43 6.53 -10.05
CA ALA A 42 4.09 5.25 -9.44
C ALA A 42 4.84 5.04 -8.12
N MET A 43 6.13 5.37 -8.06
CA MET A 43 6.94 5.22 -6.85
C MET A 43 6.52 6.22 -5.77
N ARG A 44 6.16 7.46 -6.14
CA ARG A 44 5.62 8.42 -5.19
C ARG A 44 4.33 7.89 -4.57
N ILE A 45 3.36 7.46 -5.38
CA ILE A 45 2.08 6.93 -4.87
C ILE A 45 2.31 5.72 -3.97
N ALA A 46 3.19 4.79 -4.36
CA ALA A 46 3.50 3.61 -3.56
C ALA A 46 4.24 3.94 -2.24
N LEU A 47 4.93 5.08 -2.17
CA LEU A 47 5.64 5.55 -0.97
C LEU A 47 4.79 6.53 -0.13
N GLU A 48 3.87 7.27 -0.75
CA GLU A 48 2.89 8.15 -0.12
C GLU A 48 1.80 7.38 0.63
N ASP A 49 1.71 6.06 0.42
CA ASP A 49 1.07 5.11 1.33
C ASP A 49 1.87 4.99 2.64
N GLU A 50 2.30 6.13 3.18
CA GLU A 50 2.84 6.27 4.51
C GLU A 50 1.72 5.84 5.46
N ILE A 51 1.94 4.69 6.08
CA ILE A 51 1.24 4.23 7.27
C ILE A 51 1.06 5.45 8.18
N GLN A 52 -0.18 5.84 8.46
CA GLN A 52 -0.46 6.85 9.47
C GLN A 52 0.14 6.35 10.79
N ARG A 53 1.31 6.88 11.17
CA ARG A 53 2.06 6.41 12.34
C ARG A 53 1.27 6.62 13.63
N ASP A 54 0.39 7.61 13.62
CA ASP A 54 -0.52 7.96 14.71
C ASP A 54 -1.88 7.28 14.57
N ASP A 55 -2.05 6.32 13.64
CA ASP A 55 -3.28 5.51 13.59
C ASP A 55 -3.35 4.69 14.90
N PRO A 56 -4.47 4.78 15.65
CA PRO A 56 -4.69 4.01 16.87
C PRO A 56 -4.43 2.51 16.70
N VAL A 57 -4.59 1.95 15.49
CA VAL A 57 -4.26 0.55 15.17
C VAL A 57 -2.78 0.22 15.42
N PHE A 58 -1.87 1.19 15.25
CA PHE A 58 -0.43 1.00 15.44
C PHE A 58 0.10 1.65 16.71
N THR A 59 -0.59 2.65 17.27
CA THR A 59 -0.16 3.36 18.48
C THR A 59 -0.72 2.75 19.77
N GLU A 60 -1.94 2.20 19.75
CA GLU A 60 -2.55 1.63 20.94
C GLU A 60 -2.06 0.19 21.15
N ALA A 61 -1.60 -0.11 22.37
CA ALA A 61 -1.33 -1.49 22.74
C ALA A 61 -2.63 -2.30 22.65
N PRO A 62 -2.58 -3.55 22.17
CA PRO A 62 -3.77 -4.38 22.14
C PRO A 62 -4.39 -4.45 23.54
N VAL A 63 -5.71 -4.21 23.62
CA VAL A 63 -6.47 -4.29 24.88
C VAL A 63 -6.35 -5.68 25.52
N ALA A 64 -6.05 -6.69 24.69
CA ALA A 64 -5.68 -8.04 25.10
C ALA A 64 -4.38 -8.05 25.91
N LYS A 65 -4.45 -8.50 27.16
CA LYS A 65 -3.30 -8.50 28.09
C LYS A 65 -2.33 -9.65 27.82
N ALA A 66 -2.74 -10.65 27.04
CA ALA A 66 -1.92 -11.79 26.67
C ALA A 66 -1.92 -12.06 25.16
N SER A 67 -0.72 -12.17 24.58
CA SER A 67 -0.54 -12.65 23.21
C SER A 67 -0.57 -14.19 23.18
N GLY A 68 -1.47 -14.76 22.38
CA GLY A 68 -1.57 -16.20 22.10
C GLY A 68 -2.95 -16.81 22.36
N LYS A 69 -3.09 -18.11 22.07
CA LYS A 69 -4.32 -18.95 22.22
C LYS A 69 -4.95 -19.00 23.63
N ARG A 70 -4.42 -18.25 24.60
CA ARG A 70 -4.90 -18.23 25.99
C ARG A 70 -6.10 -17.31 26.19
N GLU A 71 -6.21 -16.24 25.40
CA GLU A 71 -7.36 -15.35 25.46
C GLU A 71 -8.41 -15.76 24.42
N ARG A 72 -9.61 -16.13 24.88
CA ARG A 72 -10.78 -16.45 24.03
C ARG A 72 -11.57 -15.19 23.66
N THR A 73 -10.91 -14.03 23.62
CA THR A 73 -11.54 -12.72 23.44
C THR A 73 -12.42 -12.68 22.18
N SER A 74 -12.00 -13.31 21.08
CA SER A 74 -12.82 -13.39 19.86
C SER A 74 -14.12 -14.19 20.05
N VAL A 75 -14.08 -15.30 20.78
CA VAL A 75 -15.25 -16.18 21.01
C VAL A 75 -16.21 -15.57 22.04
N GLU A 76 -15.67 -14.88 23.05
CA GLU A 76 -16.48 -14.18 24.05
C GLU A 76 -17.13 -12.92 23.50
N HIS A 77 -16.43 -12.19 22.63
CA HIS A 77 -16.97 -11.03 21.93
C HIS A 77 -18.14 -11.42 21.00
N ASP A 78 -18.03 -12.53 20.28
CA ASP A 78 -19.12 -13.04 19.43
C ASP A 78 -20.37 -13.40 20.25
N LYS A 79 -20.22 -13.93 21.47
CA LYS A 79 -21.37 -14.17 22.37
C LYS A 79 -22.04 -12.88 22.81
N TYR A 80 -21.27 -11.82 23.05
CA TYR A 80 -21.81 -10.53 23.46
C TYR A 80 -22.49 -9.79 22.29
N LEU A 81 -21.84 -9.76 21.12
CA LEU A 81 -22.36 -9.04 19.95
C LEU A 81 -23.47 -9.77 19.22
N TYR A 82 -23.32 -11.09 19.04
CA TYR A 82 -24.27 -11.88 18.24
C TYR A 82 -25.20 -12.73 19.10
N GLY A 83 -25.06 -12.68 20.43
CA GLY A 83 -26.03 -13.25 21.34
C GLY A 83 -26.33 -14.72 21.07
N LEU A 84 -25.33 -15.52 20.67
CA LEU A 84 -25.51 -16.95 20.46
C LEU A 84 -25.66 -17.68 21.80
N SER A 85 -26.73 -17.34 22.52
CA SER A 85 -27.44 -18.26 23.40
C SER A 85 -28.21 -19.22 22.50
N LYS A 86 -27.70 -20.45 22.42
CA LYS A 86 -28.55 -21.62 22.23
C LYS A 86 -28.45 -22.47 23.48
#